data_AF-A0A920JX91-F1
#
_entry.id   AF-A0A920JX91-F1
#
_cell.length_a   1.000
_cell.length_b   1.000
_cell.length_c   1.000
_cell.angle_alpha   90.00
_cell.angle_beta   90.00
_cell.angle_gamma   90.00
#
_symmetry.space_group_name_H-M   'P 1'
#
loop_
_entity.id
_entity.type
_entity.pdbx_description
1 polymer ?
#
loop_
_entity_poly.entity_id
_entity_poly.type
_entity_poly.pdbx_seq_one_letter_code
_entity_poly.pdbx_strand_id
1 'polypeptide(L)'
;MFKEKDLELIEINPLVIKSDDNLHCLDAKVVVDSNAVYRQPILAEMRDESQEDPREAHAASWDLNYVALDGNIGCMVNGAGLAMGTMDIVNLYGGAPANFLDVGGGATKDRVVEAFKIILQIRT
;
A
#
# COMPACT_ATOMS: atom_id res chain seq x y z
N MET A 1 9.39 12.31 18.46
CA MET A 1 8.85 11.14 17.74
C MET A 1 8.46 11.43 16.29
N PHE A 2 7.38 12.17 15.99
CA PHE A 2 6.84 12.35 14.62
C PHE A 2 7.91 12.62 13.55
N LYS A 3 8.67 13.72 13.70
CA LYS A 3 9.71 14.11 12.75
C LYS A 3 10.94 13.21 12.78
N GLU A 4 11.33 12.75 13.96
CA GLU A 4 12.55 11.95 14.16
C GLU A 4 12.44 10.55 13.55
N LYS A 5 11.21 10.01 13.53
CA LYS A 5 10.89 8.68 13.03
C LYS A 5 10.29 8.68 11.62
N ASP A 6 10.29 9.83 10.95
CA ASP A 6 9.71 10.01 9.60
C ASP A 6 8.28 9.45 9.50
N LEU A 7 7.42 9.86 10.44
CA LEU A 7 6.04 9.40 10.49
C LEU A 7 5.15 10.32 9.64
N GLU A 8 4.24 9.73 8.87
CA GLU A 8 3.18 10.46 8.15
C GLU A 8 1.98 10.72 9.07
N LEU A 9 1.69 9.79 9.99
CA LEU A 9 0.59 9.88 10.93
C LEU A 9 0.98 9.38 12.31
N ILE A 10 0.56 10.11 13.34
CA ILE A 10 0.37 9.60 14.69
C ILE A 10 -1.04 9.99 15.11
N GLU A 11 -1.90 9.01 15.27
CA GLU A 11 -3.23 9.17 15.82
C GLU A 11 -3.26 8.50 17.20
N ILE A 12 -3.66 9.23 18.24
CA ILE A 12 -3.88 8.68 19.58
C ILE A 12 -5.37 8.69 19.83
N ASN A 13 -5.98 7.50 19.93
CA ASN A 13 -7.41 7.39 20.08
C ASN A 13 -7.81 6.09 20.82
N PRO A 14 -8.11 6.14 22.13
CA PRO A 14 -8.27 7.34 22.95
C PRO A 14 -6.99 7.80 23.66
N LEU A 15 -6.88 9.12 23.85
CA LEU A 15 -6.01 9.72 24.86
C LEU A 15 -6.82 9.88 26.15
N VAL A 16 -6.49 9.10 27.18
CA VAL A 16 -7.29 9.02 28.42
C VAL A 16 -6.64 9.76 29.57
N ILE A 17 -7.46 10.19 30.54
CA ILE A 17 -7.00 10.70 31.83
C ILE A 17 -7.13 9.56 32.83
N LYS A 18 -6.03 9.17 33.46
CA LYS A 18 -5.99 8.14 34.50
C LYS A 18 -6.52 8.70 35.82
N SER A 19 -6.74 7.82 36.80
CA SER A 19 -7.20 8.19 38.15
C SER A 19 -6.20 9.05 38.94
N ASP A 20 -4.94 9.11 38.51
CA ASP A 20 -3.89 9.98 39.05
C ASP A 20 -3.79 11.32 38.31
N ASP A 21 -4.83 11.72 37.57
CA ASP A 21 -4.93 12.91 36.72
C ASP A 21 -3.84 13.02 35.61
N ASN A 22 -3.12 11.94 35.34
CA ASN A 22 -2.12 11.89 34.27
C ASN A 22 -2.74 11.44 32.95
N LEU A 23 -2.31 12.05 31.85
CA LEU A 23 -2.64 11.61 30.50
C LEU A 23 -1.97 10.28 30.16
N HIS A 24 -2.68 9.43 29.41
CA HIS A 24 -2.17 8.14 28.95
C HIS A 24 -2.65 7.85 27.52
N CYS A 25 -1.71 7.49 26.65
CA CYS A 25 -1.99 6.99 25.32
C CYS A 25 -2.46 5.53 25.45
N LEU A 26 -3.77 5.31 25.47
CA LEU A 26 -4.31 3.95 25.62
C LEU A 26 -4.17 3.14 24.33
N ASP A 27 -4.35 3.80 23.20
CA ASP A 27 -4.19 3.21 21.87
C ASP A 27 -3.65 4.26 20.88
N ALA A 28 -2.90 3.81 19.88
CA ALA A 28 -2.37 4.66 18.83
C ALA A 28 -2.23 3.94 17.50
N LYS A 29 -2.54 4.66 16.42
CA LYS A 29 -2.22 4.28 15.04
C LYS A 29 -1.07 5.14 14.54
N VAL A 30 -0.04 4.49 14.02
CA VAL A 30 1.14 5.15 13.46
C VAL A 30 1.33 4.71 12.02
N VAL A 31 1.57 5.65 11.13
CA VAL A 31 1.93 5.40 9.73
C VAL A 31 3.32 6.00 9.48
N VAL A 32 4.22 5.19 8.94
CA VAL A 32 5.60 5.57 8.61
C VAL A 32 5.64 6.00 7.14
N ASP A 33 6.40 7.04 6.81
CA ASP A 33 6.68 7.40 5.41
C ASP A 33 7.48 6.29 4.76
N SER A 34 6.87 5.62 3.78
CA SER A 34 7.47 4.50 3.06
C SER A 34 8.77 4.90 2.36
N ASN A 35 8.91 6.15 1.94
CA ASN A 35 10.12 6.68 1.30
C ASN A 35 11.27 6.87 2.29
N ALA A 36 11.00 6.87 3.60
CA ALA A 36 12.00 7.07 4.65
C ALA A 36 12.40 5.77 5.38
N VAL A 37 11.71 4.65 5.11
CA VAL A 37 11.95 3.38 5.81
C VAL A 37 13.41 2.92 5.71
N TYR A 38 14.10 3.20 4.59
CA TYR A 38 15.51 2.86 4.39
C TYR A 38 16.46 3.43 5.46
N ARG A 39 16.08 4.56 6.11
CA ARG A 39 16.85 5.20 7.19
C ARG A 39 16.26 4.97 8.59
N GLN A 40 15.22 4.14 8.70
CA GLN A 40 14.52 3.79 9.95
C GLN A 40 14.56 2.26 10.20
N PRO A 41 15.74 1.65 10.41
CA PRO A 41 15.89 0.18 10.45
C PRO A 41 15.04 -0.49 11.53
N ILE A 42 14.91 0.13 12.71
CA ILE A 42 14.09 -0.40 13.80
C ILE A 42 12.60 -0.47 13.40
N LEU A 43 12.11 0.50 12.64
CA LEU A 43 10.72 0.49 12.16
C LEU A 43 10.52 -0.50 11.01
N ALA A 44 11.53 -0.65 10.15
CA ALA A 44 11.52 -1.64 9.08
C ALA A 44 11.40 -3.07 9.63
N GLU A 45 12.07 -3.37 10.74
CA GLU A 45 11.98 -4.65 11.45
C GLU A 45 10.60 -4.92 12.08
N MET A 46 9.78 -3.89 12.28
CA MET A 46 8.42 -4.03 12.84
C MET A 46 7.35 -4.34 11.77
N ARG A 47 7.72 -4.43 10.48
CA ARG A 47 6.77 -4.77 9.42
C ARG A 47 6.26 -6.20 9.58
N ASP A 48 4.94 -6.35 9.64
CA ASP A 48 4.26 -7.64 9.71
C ASP A 48 3.45 -7.87 8.43
N GLU A 49 4.02 -8.66 7.51
CA GLU A 49 3.38 -8.99 6.22
C GLU A 49 2.05 -9.73 6.38
N SER A 50 1.79 -10.36 7.54
CA SER A 50 0.51 -11.04 7.79
C SER A 50 -0.67 -10.08 7.95
N GLN A 51 -0.39 -8.79 8.14
CA GLN A 51 -1.39 -7.72 8.23
C GLN A 51 -1.66 -7.02 6.89
N GLU A 52 -0.95 -7.40 5.83
CA GLU A 52 -1.06 -6.81 4.49
C GLU A 52 -1.83 -7.75 3.53
N ASP A 53 -2.37 -7.23 2.42
CA ASP A 53 -2.87 -8.10 1.35
C ASP A 53 -1.68 -8.87 0.74
N PRO A 54 -1.73 -10.21 0.64
CA PRO A 54 -0.61 -10.99 0.10
C PRO A 54 -0.18 -10.58 -1.32
N ARG A 55 -1.11 -10.04 -2.13
CA ARG A 55 -0.83 -9.54 -3.48
C ARG A 55 -0.04 -8.24 -3.44
N GLU A 56 -0.37 -7.34 -2.50
CA GLU A 56 0.35 -6.08 -2.27
C GLU A 56 1.75 -6.36 -1.73
N ALA A 57 1.89 -7.27 -0.77
CA ALA A 57 3.20 -7.69 -0.24
C ALA A 57 4.09 -8.31 -1.34
N HIS A 58 3.54 -9.21 -2.17
CA HIS A 58 4.26 -9.79 -3.31
C HIS A 58 4.65 -8.69 -4.31
N ALA A 59 3.74 -7.80 -4.68
CA ALA A 59 4.05 -6.68 -5.57
C ALA A 59 5.19 -5.80 -5.04
N ALA A 60 5.15 -5.44 -3.76
CA ALA A 60 6.17 -4.62 -3.11
C ALA A 60 7.57 -5.26 -3.17
N SER A 61 7.68 -6.60 -3.05
CA SER A 61 8.96 -7.31 -3.18
C SER A 61 9.60 -7.18 -4.58
N TRP A 62 8.80 -6.86 -5.60
CA TRP A 62 9.23 -6.62 -6.98
C TRP A 62 9.24 -5.13 -7.36
N ASP A 63 9.16 -4.25 -6.36
CA ASP A 63 9.09 -2.80 -6.56
C ASP A 63 7.87 -2.40 -7.42
N LEU A 64 6.79 -3.18 -7.39
CA LEU A 64 5.57 -2.91 -8.12
C LEU A 64 4.58 -2.16 -7.23
N ASN A 65 4.02 -1.06 -7.73
CA ASN A 65 2.97 -0.32 -7.03
C ASN A 65 1.63 -0.99 -7.35
N TYR A 66 1.11 -1.80 -6.43
CA TYR A 66 -0.15 -2.52 -6.58
C TYR A 66 -1.11 -2.12 -5.45
N VAL A 67 -2.39 -1.97 -5.79
CA VAL A 67 -3.47 -1.84 -4.80
C VAL A 67 -4.61 -2.77 -5.23
N ALA A 68 -5.07 -3.61 -4.31
CA ALA A 68 -6.19 -4.50 -4.56
C ALA A 68 -7.52 -3.73 -4.62
N LEU A 69 -8.41 -4.11 -5.55
CA LEU A 69 -9.78 -3.61 -5.63
C LEU A 69 -10.76 -4.80 -5.78
N ASP A 70 -12.06 -4.54 -5.64
CA ASP A 70 -13.11 -5.57 -5.62
C ASP A 70 -13.68 -5.94 -7.02
N GLY A 71 -13.07 -5.44 -8.10
CA GLY A 71 -13.53 -5.69 -9.47
C GLY A 71 -13.05 -7.00 -10.10
N ASN A 72 -13.29 -7.15 -11.41
CA ASN A 72 -12.95 -8.33 -12.18
C ASN A 72 -12.10 -8.05 -13.46
N ILE A 73 -11.74 -6.80 -13.71
CA ILE A 73 -10.88 -6.40 -14.84
C ILE A 73 -9.50 -6.03 -14.31
N GLY A 74 -8.51 -6.88 -14.58
CA GLY A 74 -7.12 -6.62 -14.22
C GLY A 74 -6.50 -5.51 -15.06
N CYS A 75 -5.89 -4.51 -14.43
CA CYS A 75 -5.22 -3.40 -15.10
C CYS A 75 -3.71 -3.47 -14.84
N MET A 76 -2.89 -3.31 -15.90
CA MET A 76 -1.43 -3.19 -15.79
C MET A 76 -0.98 -2.04 -16.67
N VAL A 77 -0.35 -1.03 -16.08
CA VAL A 77 -0.06 0.23 -16.76
C VAL A 77 1.32 0.75 -16.36
N ASN A 78 1.98 1.53 -17.22
CA ASN A 78 3.24 2.20 -16.94
C ASN A 78 3.01 3.67 -16.54
N GLY A 79 3.07 3.94 -15.25
CA GLY A 79 2.90 5.24 -14.63
C GLY A 79 1.57 5.37 -13.89
N ALA A 80 1.63 5.78 -12.62
CA ALA A 80 0.48 5.91 -11.73
C ALA A 80 -0.66 6.76 -12.30
N GLY A 81 -0.36 7.89 -12.96
CA GLY A 81 -1.38 8.75 -13.58
C GLY A 81 -2.16 8.05 -14.70
N LEU A 82 -1.47 7.28 -15.54
CA LEU A 82 -2.10 6.50 -16.60
C LEU A 82 -2.87 5.30 -16.02
N ALA A 83 -2.37 4.70 -14.94
CA ALA A 83 -3.05 3.62 -14.23
C ALA A 83 -4.40 4.09 -13.67
N MET A 84 -4.43 5.26 -13.00
CA MET A 84 -5.68 5.88 -12.54
C MET A 84 -6.64 6.17 -13.69
N GLY A 85 -6.17 6.85 -14.75
CA GLY A 85 -7.03 7.15 -15.90
C GLY A 85 -7.57 5.91 -16.62
N THR A 86 -6.80 4.81 -16.63
CA THR A 86 -7.25 3.51 -17.18
C THR A 86 -8.39 2.93 -16.35
N MET A 87 -8.25 2.91 -15.03
CA MET A 87 -9.33 2.45 -14.13
C MET A 87 -10.58 3.34 -14.24
N ASP A 88 -10.40 4.66 -14.34
CA ASP A 88 -11.50 5.61 -14.51
C ASP A 88 -12.27 5.32 -15.81
N ILE A 89 -11.57 5.10 -16.93
CA ILE A 89 -12.18 4.74 -18.21
C ILE A 89 -12.92 3.40 -18.09
N VAL A 90 -12.31 2.37 -17.51
CA VAL A 90 -12.95 1.06 -17.32
C VAL A 90 -14.26 1.21 -16.52
N ASN A 91 -14.22 1.94 -15.41
CA ASN A 91 -15.38 2.20 -14.57
C ASN A 91 -16.45 3.03 -15.29
N LEU A 92 -16.05 4.07 -16.03
CA LEU A 92 -16.94 4.93 -16.80
C LEU A 92 -17.75 4.16 -17.85
N TYR A 93 -17.17 3.12 -18.44
CA TYR A 93 -17.84 2.24 -19.41
C TYR A 93 -18.48 0.98 -18.78
N GLY A 94 -18.66 0.97 -17.45
CA GLY A 94 -19.41 -0.06 -16.72
C GLY A 94 -18.62 -1.33 -16.38
N GLY A 95 -17.30 -1.33 -16.58
CA GLY A 95 -16.41 -2.37 -16.07
C GLY A 95 -16.04 -2.15 -14.60
N ALA A 96 -15.55 -3.19 -13.93
CA ALA A 96 -15.09 -3.08 -12.53
C ALA A 96 -13.58 -3.35 -12.47
N PRO A 97 -12.72 -2.33 -12.30
CA PRO A 97 -11.29 -2.52 -12.11
C PRO A 97 -11.01 -3.39 -10.87
N ALA A 98 -10.23 -4.44 -11.07
CA ALA A 98 -9.88 -5.39 -10.01
C ALA A 98 -8.61 -5.01 -9.24
N ASN A 99 -7.83 -4.07 -9.78
CA ASN A 99 -6.62 -3.59 -9.15
C ASN A 99 -6.15 -2.28 -9.78
N PHE A 100 -5.35 -1.55 -9.01
CA PHE A 100 -4.35 -0.61 -9.53
C PHE A 100 -3.02 -1.36 -9.67
N LEU A 101 -2.29 -1.17 -10.76
CA LEU A 101 -0.92 -1.65 -10.90
C LEU A 101 -0.12 -0.75 -11.84
N ASP A 102 0.92 -0.14 -11.27
CA ASP A 102 1.95 0.61 -11.99
C ASP A 102 3.27 -0.18 -12.01
N VAL A 103 3.70 -0.59 -13.20
CA VAL A 103 4.97 -1.32 -13.44
C VAL A 103 6.18 -0.39 -13.66
N GLY A 104 5.95 0.92 -13.66
CA GLY A 104 6.96 1.96 -13.87
C GLY A 104 7.39 2.14 -15.33
N GLY A 105 8.04 3.28 -15.62
CA GLY A 105 8.50 3.61 -16.97
C GLY A 105 9.66 2.74 -17.50
N GLY A 106 10.35 2.02 -16.62
CA GLY A 106 11.49 1.14 -16.94
C GLY A 106 11.18 -0.35 -16.80
N ALA A 107 9.94 -0.76 -17.08
CA ALA A 107 9.47 -2.12 -16.87
C ALA A 107 10.36 -3.18 -17.55
N THR A 108 10.96 -4.05 -16.75
CA THR A 108 11.76 -5.18 -17.22
C THR A 108 10.86 -6.39 -17.50
N LYS A 109 11.35 -7.34 -18.33
CA LYS A 109 10.63 -8.59 -18.60
C LYS A 109 10.21 -9.30 -17.32
N ASP A 110 11.11 -9.38 -16.34
CA ASP A 110 10.85 -10.11 -15.09
C ASP A 110 9.77 -9.42 -14.25
N ARG A 111 9.80 -8.08 -14.13
CA ARG A 111 8.75 -7.31 -13.44
C ARG A 111 7.38 -7.50 -14.09
N VAL A 112 7.32 -7.51 -15.43
CA VAL A 112 6.07 -7.75 -16.17
C VAL A 112 5.55 -9.17 -15.94
N VAL A 113 6.43 -10.17 -15.89
CA VAL A 113 6.03 -11.56 -15.60
C VAL A 113 5.41 -11.67 -14.20
N GLU A 114 6.01 -11.02 -13.21
CA GLU A 114 5.52 -11.03 -11.83
C GLU A 114 4.20 -10.25 -11.69
N ALA A 115 4.07 -9.11 -12.37
CA ALA A 115 2.81 -8.38 -12.50
C ALA A 115 1.68 -9.27 -13.03
N PHE A 116 1.94 -10.07 -14.08
CA PHE A 116 0.96 -11.03 -14.59
C PHE A 116 0.60 -12.10 -13.56
N LYS A 117 1.58 -12.65 -12.83
CA LYS A 117 1.30 -13.65 -11.79
C LYS A 117 0.37 -13.10 -10.72
N ILE A 118 0.54 -11.84 -10.33
CA ILE A 118 -0.33 -11.17 -9.35
C ILE A 118 -1.74 -10.96 -9.92
N ILE A 119 -1.85 -10.41 -11.14
CA ILE A 119 -3.15 -10.18 -11.79
C ILE A 119 -3.93 -11.49 -11.97
N LEU A 120 -3.26 -12.59 -12.33
CA LEU A 120 -3.92 -13.90 -12.52
C LEU A 120 -4.40 -14.54 -11.21
N GLN A 121 -4.06 -13.98 -10.04
CA GLN A 121 -4.65 -14.39 -8.76
C GLN A 121 -6.03 -13.76 -8.52
N ILE A 122 -6.41 -12.73 -9.29
CA ILE A 122 -7.73 -12.11 -9.24
C ILE A 122 -8.73 -13.16 -9.72
N ARG A 123 -9.49 -13.72 -8.78
CA ARG A 123 -10.51 -14.74 -9.06
C ARG A 123 -11.83 -14.05 -9.38
N THR A 124 -12.46 -14.48 -10.47
CA THR A 124 -13.85 -14.17 -10.83
C THR A 124 -14.86 -14.88 -9.92
#